data_AF-A0A1B0GQ02-F1
#
_entry.id   AF-A0A1B0GQ02-F1
#
_cell.length_a   1.000
_cell.length_b   1.000
_cell.length_c   1.000
_cell.angle_alpha   90.00
_cell.angle_beta   90.00
_cell.angle_gamma   90.00
#
_symmetry.space_group_name_H-M   'P 1'
#
loop_
_entity.id
_entity.type
_entity.pdbx_description
1 polymer ?
#
loop_
_entity_poly.entity_id
_entity_poly.type
_entity_poly.pdbx_seq_one_letter_code
_entity_poly.pdbx_strand_id
1 'polypeptide(L)'
;MTMGVQMAEKLVPKAPKNKPLNTLLIGLGGGGLCIFMQQCLMNCKITALEIDPEMLQIATKYFGLEESENIEVVIDDGIKYLKELPSRSEKFHAILFDVDGKDSSVGMSCPPMDFVSDETLGFVKEGIGEKGCFILNLVCRDDTLRKAVVERLKRIFKTVCSYKVELDLNEIIYCLNEEISEDFLKKISREISKEIAQISQKQKLEFDHDFLKENAFPNKIRIL
;
A
#
# COMPACT_ATOMS: atom_id res chain seq x y z
N MET A 1 -0.21 8.19 -1.36
CA MET A 1 0.16 6.95 -0.65
C MET A 1 -0.25 6.93 0.82
N THR A 2 -0.03 8.01 1.58
CA THR A 2 -0.43 8.17 3.00
C THR A 2 -1.82 7.65 3.36
N MET A 3 -2.85 8.03 2.59
CA MET A 3 -4.23 7.55 2.82
C MET A 3 -4.37 6.05 2.58
N GLY A 4 -3.58 5.52 1.63
CA GLY A 4 -3.41 4.11 1.35
C GLY A 4 -3.13 3.32 2.62
N VAL A 5 -2.07 3.72 3.33
CA VAL A 5 -1.61 2.96 4.48
C VAL A 5 -2.56 3.08 5.67
N GLN A 6 -3.06 4.28 5.96
CA GLN A 6 -4.02 4.46 7.05
C GLN A 6 -5.34 3.73 6.80
N MET A 7 -5.73 3.61 5.54
CA MET A 7 -6.89 2.82 5.18
C MET A 7 -6.68 1.34 5.43
N ALA A 8 -5.51 0.78 5.12
CA ALA A 8 -5.20 -0.60 5.52
C ALA A 8 -5.26 -0.78 7.05
N GLU A 9 -4.74 0.15 7.85
CA GLU A 9 -4.83 0.05 9.32
C GLU A 9 -6.28 -0.08 9.83
N LYS A 10 -7.24 0.61 9.19
CA LYS A 10 -8.65 0.58 9.59
C LYS A 10 -9.43 -0.58 8.95
N LEU A 11 -9.05 -0.99 7.74
CA LEU A 11 -9.67 -2.11 7.02
C LEU A 11 -9.27 -3.45 7.61
N VAL A 12 -8.02 -3.56 8.07
CA VAL A 12 -7.56 -4.75 8.77
C VAL A 12 -8.17 -4.75 10.18
N PRO A 13 -8.78 -5.85 10.63
CA PRO A 13 -9.25 -5.96 12.00
C PRO A 13 -8.08 -5.73 12.95
N LYS A 14 -8.28 -4.86 13.94
CA LYS A 14 -7.27 -4.51 14.93
C LYS A 14 -6.60 -5.78 15.44
N ALA A 15 -5.28 -5.88 15.24
CA ALA A 15 -4.47 -6.89 15.90
C ALA A 15 -4.82 -6.87 17.40
N PRO A 16 -4.86 -8.03 18.09
CA PRO A 16 -5.18 -8.09 19.50
C PRO A 16 -4.37 -7.04 20.26
N LYS A 17 -5.06 -6.26 21.11
CA LYS A 17 -4.52 -5.07 21.81
C LYS A 17 -3.05 -5.29 22.18
N ASN A 18 -2.15 -4.51 21.56
CA ASN A 18 -0.69 -4.46 21.76
C ASN A 18 0.22 -5.26 20.80
N LYS A 19 -0.24 -5.75 19.64
CA LYS A 19 0.68 -6.23 18.59
C LYS A 19 0.76 -5.26 17.41
N PRO A 20 1.96 -5.00 16.85
CA PRO A 20 2.11 -4.16 15.68
C PRO A 20 1.47 -4.81 14.45
N LEU A 21 0.94 -3.97 13.56
CA LEU A 21 0.53 -4.40 12.23
C LEU A 21 1.77 -4.80 11.44
N ASN A 22 1.95 -6.11 11.24
CA ASN A 22 2.98 -6.65 10.36
C ASN A 22 2.68 -6.26 8.91
N THR A 23 3.57 -5.51 8.28
CA THR A 23 3.37 -4.92 6.96
C THR A 23 4.57 -5.20 6.06
N LEU A 24 4.30 -5.77 4.88
CA LEU A 24 5.28 -5.93 3.83
C LEU A 24 5.14 -4.77 2.85
N LEU A 25 6.23 -4.03 2.64
CA LEU A 25 6.34 -3.06 1.56
C LEU A 25 7.27 -3.64 0.50
N ILE A 26 6.85 -3.66 -0.76
CA ILE A 26 7.72 -4.01 -1.88
C ILE A 26 7.98 -2.73 -2.69
N GLY A 27 9.26 -2.39 -2.79
CA GLY A 27 9.74 -1.11 -3.30
C GLY A 27 10.03 -0.16 -2.13
N LEU A 28 11.31 0.00 -1.78
CA LEU A 28 11.74 0.95 -0.75
C LEU A 28 11.83 2.36 -1.35
N GLY A 29 12.40 2.46 -2.55
CA GLY A 29 12.74 3.74 -3.16
C GLY A 29 13.65 4.56 -2.23
N GLY A 30 13.34 5.84 -2.05
CA GLY A 30 14.07 6.71 -1.10
C GLY A 30 13.74 6.48 0.38
N GLY A 31 12.89 5.51 0.73
CA GLY A 31 12.49 5.21 2.11
C GLY A 31 11.43 6.14 2.70
N GLY A 32 10.97 7.14 1.95
CA GLY A 32 10.00 8.15 2.43
C GLY A 32 8.68 7.55 2.94
N LEU A 33 8.18 6.49 2.30
CA LEU A 33 6.97 5.81 2.76
C LEU A 33 7.20 5.10 4.11
N CYS A 34 8.33 4.41 4.28
CA CYS A 34 8.69 3.76 5.54
C CYS A 34 8.79 4.78 6.68
N ILE A 35 9.49 5.89 6.45
CA ILE A 35 9.64 6.99 7.41
C ILE A 35 8.26 7.56 7.78
N PHE A 36 7.43 7.84 6.78
CA PHE A 36 6.07 8.33 7.00
C PHE A 36 5.26 7.35 7.86
N MET A 37 5.29 6.06 7.52
CA MET A 37 4.58 5.04 8.28
C MET A 37 5.08 4.94 9.72
N GLN A 38 6.39 5.03 9.95
CA GLN A 38 6.97 5.04 11.29
C GLN A 38 6.48 6.23 12.14
N GLN A 39 6.42 7.42 11.54
CA GLN A 39 6.13 8.66 12.23
C GLN A 39 4.63 8.89 12.44
N CYS A 40 3.79 8.37 11.54
CA CYS A 40 2.36 8.62 11.53
C CYS A 40 1.50 7.43 11.96
N LEU A 41 2.02 6.18 11.89
CA LEU A 41 1.33 4.99 12.35
C LEU A 41 1.98 4.51 13.65
N MET A 42 1.26 4.61 14.77
CA MET A 42 1.83 4.36 16.10
C MET A 42 2.13 2.88 16.40
N ASN A 43 1.79 1.94 15.52
CA ASN A 43 1.88 0.50 15.82
C ASN A 43 1.98 -0.37 14.55
N CYS A 44 3.05 -0.19 13.76
CA CYS A 44 3.33 -0.99 12.57
C CYS A 44 4.77 -1.54 12.61
N LYS A 45 4.94 -2.80 12.23
CA LYS A 45 6.23 -3.41 11.93
C LYS A 45 6.33 -3.54 10.42
N ILE A 46 7.37 -2.96 9.83
CA ILE A 46 7.56 -2.85 8.39
C ILE A 46 8.74 -3.72 7.99
N THR A 47 8.50 -4.60 7.03
CA THR A 47 9.56 -5.26 6.25
C THR A 47 9.50 -4.65 4.85
N ALA A 48 10.53 -3.89 4.47
CA ALA A 48 10.62 -3.24 3.17
C ALA A 48 11.58 -4.01 2.25
N LEU A 49 11.09 -4.48 1.12
CA LEU A 49 11.90 -5.14 0.10
C LEU A 49 12.40 -4.12 -0.91
N GLU A 50 13.69 -4.20 -1.22
CA GLU A 50 14.31 -3.40 -2.27
C GLU A 50 15.22 -4.29 -3.12
N ILE A 51 15.12 -4.17 -4.44
CA ILE A 51 15.95 -4.95 -5.35
C ILE A 51 17.36 -4.35 -5.49
N ASP A 52 17.46 -3.03 -5.34
CA ASP A 52 18.69 -2.27 -5.54
C ASP A 52 19.36 -1.87 -4.20
N PRO A 53 20.50 -2.47 -3.82
CA PRO A 53 21.18 -2.10 -2.59
C PRO A 53 21.67 -0.65 -2.55
N GLU A 54 21.83 0.03 -3.69
CA GLU A 54 22.19 1.46 -3.73
C GLU A 54 21.02 2.32 -3.23
N MET A 55 19.77 1.91 -3.46
CA MET A 55 18.60 2.65 -2.98
C MET A 55 18.52 2.64 -1.45
N LEU A 56 18.89 1.53 -0.79
CA LEU A 56 19.02 1.49 0.67
C LEU A 56 20.11 2.46 1.17
N GLN A 57 21.25 2.54 0.49
CA GLN A 57 22.30 3.50 0.85
C GLN A 57 21.80 4.94 0.70
N ILE A 58 21.02 5.23 -0.35
CA ILE A 58 20.46 6.55 -0.57
C ILE A 58 19.45 6.90 0.52
N ALA A 59 18.52 5.98 0.81
CA ALA A 59 17.48 6.15 1.82
C ALA A 59 18.07 6.44 3.21
N THR A 60 19.10 5.69 3.61
CA THR A 60 19.76 5.85 4.92
C THR A 60 20.63 7.10 4.98
N LYS A 61 21.48 7.33 3.98
CA LYS A 61 22.49 8.41 4.01
C LYS A 61 21.91 9.80 3.75
N TYR A 62 20.90 9.91 2.89
CA TYR A 62 20.40 11.21 2.42
C TYR A 62 18.97 11.51 2.87
N PHE A 63 18.14 10.48 3.08
CA PHE A 63 16.73 10.67 3.44
C PHE A 63 16.41 10.32 4.90
N GLY A 64 17.41 9.85 5.67
CA GLY A 64 17.28 9.61 7.11
C GLY A 64 16.46 8.38 7.49
N LEU A 65 16.41 7.38 6.61
CA LEU A 65 15.84 6.08 6.96
C LEU A 65 16.73 5.40 8.01
N GLU A 66 16.14 4.98 9.12
CA GLU A 66 16.82 4.23 10.17
C GLU A 66 16.11 2.89 10.38
N GLU A 67 16.84 1.79 10.16
CA GLU A 67 16.37 0.46 10.55
C GLU A 67 16.25 0.37 12.07
N SER A 68 15.22 -0.32 12.54
CA SER A 68 14.89 -0.44 13.97
C SER A 68 14.13 -1.74 14.23
N GLU A 69 13.70 -1.99 15.46
CA GLU A 69 12.83 -3.14 15.77
C GLU A 69 11.52 -3.16 14.96
N ASN A 70 11.08 -1.98 14.47
CA ASN A 70 9.83 -1.80 13.71
C ASN A 70 10.05 -1.58 12.21
N ILE A 71 11.30 -1.44 11.74
CA ILE A 71 11.62 -1.29 10.30
C ILE A 71 12.84 -2.13 9.97
N GLU A 72 12.63 -3.08 9.07
CA GLU A 72 13.68 -3.92 8.50
C GLU A 72 13.68 -3.73 6.98
N VAL A 73 14.85 -3.49 6.40
CA VAL A 73 15.02 -3.47 4.95
C VAL A 73 15.71 -4.76 4.51
N VAL A 74 15.10 -5.46 3.57
CA VAL A 74 15.64 -6.69 3.00
C VAL A 74 15.96 -6.47 1.53
N ILE A 75 17.22 -6.68 1.15
CA ILE A 75 17.62 -6.66 -0.26
C ILE A 75 17.25 -8.00 -0.89
N ASP A 76 16.11 -8.05 -1.59
CA ASP A 76 15.61 -9.23 -2.29
C ASP A 76 14.66 -8.84 -3.42
N ASP A 77 14.42 -9.76 -4.35
CA ASP A 77 13.39 -9.62 -5.36
C ASP A 77 12.01 -9.84 -4.73
N GLY A 78 11.10 -8.88 -4.92
CA GLY A 78 9.77 -8.91 -4.32
C GLY A 78 8.90 -10.08 -4.77
N ILE A 79 8.97 -10.47 -6.04
CA ILE A 79 8.20 -11.60 -6.58
C ILE A 79 8.76 -12.92 -6.04
N LYS A 80 10.09 -13.06 -6.00
CA LYS A 80 10.77 -14.20 -5.38
C LYS A 80 10.38 -14.34 -3.91
N TYR A 81 10.42 -13.25 -3.16
CA TYR A 81 10.05 -13.24 -1.75
C TYR A 81 8.59 -13.68 -1.54
N LEU A 82 7.65 -13.15 -2.33
CA LEU A 82 6.24 -13.54 -2.29
C LEU A 82 6.04 -15.03 -2.57
N LYS A 83 6.75 -15.58 -3.57
CA LYS A 83 6.70 -17.00 -3.92
C LYS A 83 7.16 -17.91 -2.78
N GLU A 84 8.09 -17.43 -1.95
CA GLU A 84 8.60 -18.17 -0.81
C GLU A 84 7.74 -18.02 0.46
N LEU A 85 6.84 -17.02 0.52
CA LEU A 85 6.01 -16.77 1.70
C LEU A 85 5.25 -17.99 2.25
N PRO A 86 4.62 -18.85 1.42
CA PRO A 86 3.92 -20.02 1.92
C PRO A 86 4.82 -20.96 2.73
N SER A 87 6.12 -21.03 2.41
CA SER A 87 7.09 -21.85 3.13
C SER A 87 7.56 -21.24 4.45
N ARG A 88 7.46 -19.91 4.59
CA ARG A 88 7.91 -19.16 5.78
C ARG A 88 6.87 -19.15 6.90
N SER A 89 5.65 -19.62 6.63
CA SER A 89 4.49 -19.53 7.55
C SER A 89 4.23 -18.09 8.04
N GLU A 90 4.75 -17.10 7.32
CA GLU A 90 4.61 -15.69 7.64
C GLU A 90 3.34 -15.13 7.01
N LYS A 91 2.66 -14.24 7.73
CA LYS A 91 1.47 -13.54 7.27
C LYS A 91 1.60 -12.06 7.55
N PHE A 92 1.07 -11.27 6.64
CA PHE A 92 1.05 -9.82 6.75
C PHE A 92 -0.38 -9.33 6.92
N HIS A 93 -0.54 -8.33 7.77
CA HIS A 93 -1.78 -7.59 7.88
C HIS A 93 -1.98 -6.71 6.64
N ALA A 94 -0.89 -6.17 6.11
CA ALA A 94 -0.91 -5.42 4.87
C ALA A 94 0.29 -5.79 3.97
N ILE A 95 0.05 -5.92 2.67
CA ILE A 95 1.10 -5.98 1.64
C ILE A 95 0.91 -4.76 0.74
N LEU A 96 1.97 -4.01 0.51
CA LEU A 96 1.96 -2.80 -0.31
C LEU A 96 2.93 -2.98 -1.47
N PHE A 97 2.44 -2.74 -2.69
CA PHE A 97 3.31 -2.60 -3.86
C PHE A 97 3.48 -1.13 -4.18
N ASP A 98 4.72 -0.66 -4.07
CA ASP A 98 5.18 0.64 -4.54
C ASP A 98 6.44 0.46 -5.40
N VAL A 99 6.32 -0.38 -6.43
CA VAL A 99 7.41 -0.74 -7.34
C VAL A 99 7.22 -0.02 -8.66
N ASP A 100 8.20 0.77 -9.07
CA ASP A 100 8.18 1.39 -10.40
C ASP A 100 8.90 0.51 -11.43
N GLY A 101 8.30 0.40 -12.61
CA GLY A 101 8.84 -0.29 -13.76
C GLY A 101 9.75 0.62 -14.56
N LYS A 102 11.00 0.19 -14.74
CA LYS A 102 12.00 0.92 -15.53
C LYS A 102 11.72 0.88 -17.05
N ASP A 103 10.75 0.10 -17.50
CA ASP A 103 10.36 -0.02 -18.91
C ASP A 103 9.16 0.87 -19.24
N SER A 104 9.43 2.07 -19.75
CA SER A 104 8.41 3.02 -20.18
C SER A 104 7.71 2.67 -21.50
N SER A 105 8.09 1.57 -22.17
CA SER A 105 7.50 1.15 -23.44
C SER A 105 6.16 0.43 -23.27
N VAL A 106 5.93 -0.15 -22.09
CA VAL A 106 4.66 -0.72 -21.68
C VAL A 106 3.83 0.41 -21.10
N GLY A 107 2.58 0.61 -21.52
CA GLY A 107 1.70 1.71 -21.09
C GLY A 107 1.34 1.76 -19.59
N MET A 108 2.02 0.97 -18.76
CA MET A 108 1.96 0.89 -17.31
C MET A 108 3.38 1.04 -16.75
N SER A 109 3.58 2.03 -15.88
CA SER A 109 4.87 2.23 -15.21
C SER A 109 4.88 1.55 -13.85
N CYS A 110 3.81 1.64 -13.06
CA CYS A 110 3.77 1.10 -11.71
C CYS A 110 2.56 0.18 -11.52
N PRO A 111 2.73 -1.12 -11.21
CA PRO A 111 3.98 -1.89 -11.14
C PRO A 111 4.36 -2.54 -12.49
N PRO A 112 5.56 -3.16 -12.60
CA PRO A 112 5.84 -4.08 -13.70
C PRO A 112 4.78 -5.18 -13.84
N MET A 113 4.53 -5.65 -15.07
CA MET A 113 3.42 -6.58 -15.36
C MET A 113 3.46 -7.89 -14.56
N ASP A 114 4.65 -8.38 -14.20
CA ASP A 114 4.81 -9.61 -13.44
C ASP A 114 4.25 -9.50 -12.00
N PHE A 115 4.21 -8.29 -11.43
CA PHE A 115 3.62 -8.04 -10.11
C PHE A 115 2.10 -8.19 -10.11
N VAL A 116 1.46 -7.95 -11.24
CA VAL A 116 0.01 -8.10 -11.40
C VAL A 116 -0.36 -9.40 -12.12
N SER A 117 0.56 -10.36 -12.23
CA SER A 117 0.26 -11.69 -12.76
C SER A 117 -0.68 -12.46 -11.81
N ASP A 118 -1.39 -13.46 -12.35
CA ASP A 118 -2.26 -14.33 -11.54
C ASP A 118 -1.50 -15.09 -10.45
N GLU A 119 -0.28 -15.51 -10.74
CA GLU A 119 0.59 -16.22 -9.80
C GLU A 119 1.00 -15.29 -8.64
N THR A 120 1.56 -14.11 -8.94
CA THR A 120 1.99 -13.15 -7.93
C THR A 120 0.83 -12.69 -7.05
N LEU A 121 -0.31 -12.34 -7.66
CA LEU A 121 -1.50 -11.94 -6.91
C LEU A 121 -2.07 -13.09 -6.07
N GLY A 122 -1.90 -14.35 -6.49
CA GLY A 122 -2.19 -15.53 -5.69
C GLY A 122 -1.35 -15.59 -4.40
N PHE A 123 -0.03 -15.40 -4.51
CA PHE A 123 0.84 -15.35 -3.34
C PHE A 123 0.50 -14.18 -2.41
N VAL A 124 0.16 -13.01 -2.97
CA VAL A 124 -0.31 -11.86 -2.18
C VAL A 124 -1.60 -12.21 -1.43
N LYS A 125 -2.58 -12.80 -2.11
CA LYS A 125 -3.86 -13.22 -1.52
C LYS A 125 -3.64 -14.15 -0.33
N GLU A 126 -2.74 -15.11 -0.47
CA GLU A 126 -2.37 -16.02 0.62
C GLU A 126 -1.61 -15.28 1.73
N GLY A 127 -0.66 -14.41 1.38
CA GLY A 127 0.20 -13.67 2.30
C GLY A 127 -0.57 -12.72 3.22
N ILE A 128 -1.62 -12.06 2.71
CA ILE A 128 -2.48 -11.19 3.52
C ILE A 128 -3.49 -11.97 4.40
N GLY A 129 -3.67 -13.27 4.17
CA GLY A 129 -4.63 -14.09 4.89
C GLY A 129 -6.08 -13.63 4.74
N GLU A 130 -6.99 -14.13 5.58
CA GLU A 130 -8.43 -13.86 5.42
C GLU A 130 -8.80 -12.39 5.60
N LYS A 131 -8.11 -11.68 6.50
CA LYS A 131 -8.51 -10.34 6.96
C LYS A 131 -7.50 -9.23 6.67
N GLY A 132 -6.45 -9.55 5.94
CA GLY A 132 -5.44 -8.56 5.55
C GLY A 132 -5.88 -7.73 4.35
N CYS A 133 -5.08 -6.71 4.04
CA CYS A 133 -5.31 -5.79 2.93
C CYS A 133 -4.11 -5.76 1.99
N PHE A 134 -4.35 -5.92 0.70
CA PHE A 134 -3.36 -5.63 -0.32
C PHE A 134 -3.58 -4.21 -0.86
N ILE A 135 -2.52 -3.41 -0.94
CA ILE A 135 -2.54 -2.06 -1.48
C ILE A 135 -1.62 -2.01 -2.69
N LEU A 136 -2.16 -1.53 -3.81
CA LEU A 136 -1.45 -1.37 -5.06
C LEU A 136 -1.41 0.10 -5.43
N ASN A 137 -0.20 0.66 -5.55
CA ASN A 137 0.00 1.89 -6.31
C ASN A 137 -0.06 1.54 -7.81
N LEU A 138 -1.08 2.01 -8.51
CA LEU A 138 -1.26 1.75 -9.94
C LEU A 138 -1.07 3.05 -10.74
N VAL A 139 -0.06 3.08 -11.60
CA VAL A 139 0.19 4.14 -12.57
C VAL A 139 0.14 3.53 -13.97
N CYS A 140 -1.00 3.68 -14.62
CA CYS A 140 -1.28 3.10 -15.93
C CYS A 140 -1.96 4.14 -16.82
N ARG A 141 -1.34 4.46 -17.97
CA ARG A 141 -1.87 5.40 -18.96
C ARG A 141 -2.76 4.72 -20.00
N ASP A 142 -2.58 3.41 -20.18
CA ASP A 142 -3.42 2.59 -21.05
C ASP A 142 -4.68 2.14 -20.29
N ASP A 143 -5.84 2.67 -20.68
CA ASP A 143 -7.13 2.33 -20.07
C ASP A 143 -7.53 0.87 -20.28
N THR A 144 -7.13 0.24 -21.38
CA THR A 144 -7.43 -1.17 -21.66
C THR A 144 -6.63 -2.06 -20.73
N LEU A 145 -5.33 -1.78 -20.60
CA LEU A 145 -4.44 -2.49 -19.70
C LEU A 145 -4.87 -2.30 -18.24
N ARG A 146 -5.23 -1.07 -17.87
CA ARG A 146 -5.78 -0.76 -16.55
C ARG A 146 -7.01 -1.60 -16.24
N LYS A 147 -7.99 -1.65 -17.16
CA LYS A 147 -9.20 -2.46 -16.99
C LYS A 147 -8.85 -3.94 -16.83
N ALA A 148 -7.92 -4.46 -17.63
CA ALA A 148 -7.48 -5.85 -17.52
C ALA A 148 -6.89 -6.17 -16.14
N VAL A 149 -6.08 -5.27 -15.57
CA VAL A 149 -5.55 -5.42 -14.20
C VAL A 149 -6.67 -5.39 -13.16
N VAL A 150 -7.60 -4.43 -13.25
CA VAL A 150 -8.73 -4.33 -12.32
C VAL A 150 -9.60 -5.60 -12.36
N GLU A 151 -9.92 -6.12 -13.54
CA GLU A 151 -10.71 -7.35 -13.67
C GLU A 151 -9.98 -8.57 -13.10
N ARG A 152 -8.65 -8.63 -13.25
CA ARG A 152 -7.84 -9.66 -12.60
C ARG A 152 -7.89 -9.55 -11.08
N LEU A 153 -7.76 -8.34 -10.53
CA LEU A 153 -7.88 -8.11 -9.08
C LEU A 153 -9.27 -8.54 -8.57
N LYS A 154 -10.35 -8.20 -9.28
CA LYS A 154 -11.72 -8.60 -8.92
C LYS A 154 -11.95 -10.11 -8.96
N ARG A 155 -11.25 -10.83 -9.85
CA ARG A 155 -11.32 -12.30 -9.89
C ARG A 155 -10.63 -12.94 -8.69
N ILE A 156 -9.60 -12.30 -8.14
CA ILE A 156 -8.76 -12.86 -7.07
C ILE A 156 -9.27 -12.43 -5.68
N PHE A 157 -9.68 -11.18 -5.51
CA PHE A 157 -10.07 -10.59 -4.23
C PHE A 157 -11.58 -10.37 -4.16
N LYS A 158 -12.18 -10.52 -2.96
CA LYS A 158 -13.63 -10.38 -2.78
C LYS A 158 -14.11 -8.95 -2.86
N THR A 159 -13.27 -8.01 -2.44
CA THR A 159 -13.56 -6.57 -2.60
C THR A 159 -12.34 -5.86 -3.14
N VAL A 160 -12.57 -5.05 -4.17
CA VAL A 160 -11.59 -4.16 -4.76
C VAL A 160 -12.13 -2.73 -4.65
N CYS A 161 -11.40 -1.88 -3.93
CA CYS A 161 -11.71 -0.46 -3.83
C CYS A 161 -10.67 0.36 -4.58
N SER A 162 -11.08 1.49 -5.11
CA SER A 162 -10.19 2.41 -5.81
C SER A 162 -10.33 3.82 -5.25
N TYR A 163 -9.18 4.45 -5.06
CA TYR A 163 -9.04 5.87 -4.79
C TYR A 163 -8.13 6.49 -5.86
N LYS A 164 -8.70 7.32 -6.71
CA LYS A 164 -7.95 8.08 -7.71
C LYS A 164 -7.55 9.43 -7.14
N VAL A 165 -6.25 9.72 -7.17
CA VAL A 165 -5.72 11.04 -6.77
C VAL A 165 -6.11 12.05 -7.85
N GLU A 166 -6.59 13.24 -7.45
CA GLU A 166 -6.92 14.29 -8.41
C GLU A 166 -5.64 14.86 -9.03
N LEU A 167 -5.68 15.16 -10.33
CA LEU A 167 -4.57 15.75 -11.11
C LEU A 167 -3.31 14.87 -11.26
N ASP A 168 -3.32 13.67 -10.67
CA ASP A 168 -2.24 12.68 -10.77
C ASP A 168 -2.75 11.43 -11.51
N LEU A 169 -1.83 10.69 -12.14
CA LEU A 169 -2.11 9.41 -12.78
C LEU A 169 -2.23 8.27 -11.75
N ASN A 170 -1.77 8.50 -10.52
CA ASN A 170 -1.73 7.50 -9.48
C ASN A 170 -3.15 7.13 -9.00
N GLU A 171 -3.45 5.84 -9.10
CA GLU A 171 -4.64 5.25 -8.51
C GLU A 171 -4.24 4.24 -7.45
N ILE A 172 -4.71 4.45 -6.23
CA ILE A 172 -4.48 3.51 -5.14
C ILE A 172 -5.63 2.50 -5.14
N ILE A 173 -5.29 1.24 -5.36
CA ILE A 173 -6.26 0.13 -5.30
C ILE A 173 -6.07 -0.63 -3.99
N TYR A 174 -7.19 -0.92 -3.33
CA TYR A 174 -7.25 -1.73 -2.12
C TYR A 174 -7.94 -3.05 -2.45
N CYS A 175 -7.36 -4.15 -2.02
CA CYS A 175 -7.88 -5.48 -2.27
C CYS A 175 -8.03 -6.23 -0.95
N LEU A 176 -9.20 -6.84 -0.75
CA LEU A 176 -9.57 -7.52 0.49
C LEU A 176 -10.05 -8.95 0.18
N ASN A 177 -9.73 -9.87 1.08
CA ASN A 177 -10.27 -11.24 1.06
C ASN A 177 -11.65 -11.38 1.70
N GLU A 178 -12.16 -10.28 2.26
CA GLU A 178 -13.50 -10.13 2.82
C GLU A 178 -14.36 -9.22 1.94
N GLU A 179 -15.68 -9.43 2.01
CA GLU A 179 -16.66 -8.50 1.44
C GLU A 179 -16.89 -7.35 2.41
N ILE A 180 -16.88 -6.12 1.90
CA ILE A 180 -17.23 -4.93 2.69
C ILE A 180 -18.35 -4.15 2.03
N SER A 181 -19.20 -3.51 2.84
CA SER A 181 -20.28 -2.66 2.33
C SER A 181 -19.76 -1.25 2.01
N GLU A 182 -20.43 -0.56 1.08
CA GLU A 182 -20.15 0.84 0.81
C GLU A 182 -20.30 1.73 2.05
N ASP A 183 -21.28 1.44 2.92
CA ASP A 183 -21.49 2.20 4.15
C ASP A 183 -20.32 2.05 5.14
N PHE A 184 -19.76 0.84 5.24
CA PHE A 184 -18.56 0.60 6.01
C PHE A 184 -17.36 1.33 5.43
N LEU A 185 -17.18 1.27 4.11
CA LEU A 185 -16.12 1.99 3.39
C LEU A 185 -16.21 3.51 3.61
N LYS A 186 -17.42 4.09 3.48
CA LYS A 186 -17.70 5.51 3.71
C LYS A 186 -17.48 5.91 5.17
N LYS A 187 -17.81 5.03 6.12
CA LYS A 187 -17.55 5.26 7.55
C LYS A 187 -16.05 5.34 7.82
N ILE A 188 -15.28 4.33 7.39
CA ILE A 188 -13.83 4.28 7.59
C ILE A 188 -13.15 5.46 6.91
N SER A 189 -13.54 5.79 5.67
CA SER A 189 -12.91 6.88 4.94
C SER A 189 -13.08 8.24 5.63
N ARG A 190 -14.26 8.50 6.22
CA ARG A 190 -14.50 9.70 7.04
C ARG A 190 -13.67 9.73 8.33
N GLU A 191 -13.50 8.59 8.99
CA GLU A 191 -12.66 8.50 10.19
C GLU A 191 -11.20 8.81 9.87
N ILE A 192 -10.66 8.23 8.79
CA ILE A 192 -9.29 8.46 8.31
C ILE A 192 -9.09 9.93 7.93
N SER A 193 -10.02 10.54 7.18
CA SER A 193 -9.89 11.95 6.81
C SER A 193 -9.76 12.88 8.02
N LYS A 194 -10.47 12.59 9.11
CA LYS A 194 -10.36 13.35 10.36
C LYS A 194 -9.02 13.12 11.05
N GLU A 195 -8.53 11.88 11.11
CA GLU A 195 -7.25 11.54 11.72
C GLU A 195 -6.06 12.17 10.97
N ILE A 196 -6.06 12.14 9.64
CA ILE A 196 -5.03 12.82 8.84
C ILE A 196 -5.04 14.32 9.09
N ALA A 197 -6.22 14.96 9.09
CA ALA A 197 -6.32 16.39 9.35
C ALA A 197 -5.71 16.78 10.71
N GLN A 198 -5.90 15.94 11.73
CA GLN A 198 -5.31 16.12 13.06
C GLN A 198 -3.79 15.89 13.07
N ILE A 199 -3.30 14.85 12.40
CA ILE A 199 -1.86 14.55 12.30
C ILE A 199 -1.13 15.67 11.57
N SER A 200 -1.66 16.15 10.45
CA SER A 200 -1.09 17.25 9.66
C SER A 200 -0.94 18.53 10.50
N GLN A 201 -1.97 18.88 11.29
CA GLN A 201 -1.91 20.02 12.21
C GLN A 201 -0.86 19.84 13.32
N LYS A 202 -0.76 18.63 13.87
CA LYS A 202 0.15 18.32 14.99
C LYS A 202 1.61 18.25 14.57
N GLN A 203 1.90 17.71 13.38
CA GLN A 203 3.26 17.48 12.90
C GLN A 203 3.81 18.63 12.02
N LYS A 204 3.03 19.71 11.79
CA LYS A 204 3.38 20.82 10.86
C LYS A 204 3.85 20.31 9.49
N LEU A 205 3.29 19.19 9.04
CA LEU A 205 3.58 18.66 7.72
C LEU A 205 2.84 19.53 6.69
N GLU A 206 3.58 20.12 5.75
CA GLU A 206 3.00 20.79 4.58
C GLU A 206 2.44 19.72 3.64
N PHE A 207 1.19 19.34 3.86
CA PHE A 207 0.43 18.64 2.83
C PHE A 207 -0.29 19.67 1.97
N ASP A 208 -0.50 19.32 0.70
CA ASP A 208 -1.30 20.13 -0.22
C ASP A 208 -2.66 20.47 0.41
N HIS A 209 -2.92 21.76 0.62
CA HIS A 209 -4.06 22.26 1.40
C HIS A 209 -5.42 21.87 0.81
N ASP A 210 -5.48 21.56 -0.49
CA ASP A 210 -6.68 21.04 -1.14
C ASP A 210 -6.90 19.54 -0.90
N PHE A 211 -5.84 18.78 -0.65
CA PHE A 211 -5.86 17.34 -0.38
C PHE A 211 -6.44 17.00 1.01
N LEU A 212 -6.24 17.89 2.00
CA LEU A 212 -6.68 17.70 3.39
C LEU A 212 -8.11 18.17 3.69
N LYS A 213 -8.85 18.70 2.70
CA LYS A 213 -10.24 19.10 2.94
C LYS A 213 -11.04 17.86 3.38
N GLU A 214 -11.67 17.94 4.56
CA GLU A 214 -12.37 16.85 5.28
C GLU A 214 -13.39 16.05 4.44
N ASN A 215 -13.78 16.54 3.26
CA ASN A 215 -14.77 15.96 2.37
C ASN A 215 -14.24 15.43 1.03
N ALA A 216 -12.95 15.59 0.70
CA ALA A 216 -12.42 15.21 -0.61
C ALA A 216 -12.21 13.69 -0.72
N PHE A 217 -11.59 13.07 0.29
CA PHE A 217 -11.29 11.63 0.25
C PHE A 217 -12.51 10.71 0.38
N PRO A 218 -13.44 10.92 1.34
CA PRO A 218 -14.55 9.99 1.54
C PRO A 218 -15.47 9.85 0.33
N ASN A 219 -15.50 10.88 -0.52
CA ASN A 219 -16.32 10.93 -1.73
C ASN A 219 -15.59 10.39 -2.98
N LYS A 220 -14.28 10.14 -2.90
CA LYS A 220 -13.45 9.70 -4.03
C LYS A 220 -13.14 8.21 -4.01
N ILE A 221 -13.17 7.58 -2.83
CA ILE A 221 -13.00 6.14 -2.71
C ILE A 221 -14.31 5.40 -3.04
N ARG A 222 -14.21 4.33 -3.83
CA ARG A 222 -15.36 3.52 -4.25
C ARG A 222 -14.99 2.04 -4.37
N ILE A 223 -15.98 1.17 -4.16
CA ILE A 223 -15.88 -0.24 -4.55
C ILE A 223 -16.01 -0.30 -6.07
N LEU A 224 -15.16 -1.08 -6.74
CA LEU A 224 -15.11 -1.24 -8.20
C LEU A 224 -15.94 -2.41 -8.69
#